data_AF-A0A9E2Y9K2-F1
#
_entry.id   AF-A0A9E2Y9K2-F1
#
_cell.length_a   1.000
_cell.length_b   1.000
_cell.length_c   1.000
_cell.angle_alpha   90.00
_cell.angle_beta   90.00
_cell.angle_gamma   90.00
#
_symmetry.space_group_name_H-M   'P 1'
#
loop_
_entity.id
_entity.type
_entity.pdbx_description
1 polymer ?
#
loop_
_entity_poly.entity_id
_entity_poly.type
_entity_poly.pdbx_seq_one_letter_code
_entity_poly.pdbx_strand_id
1 'polypeptide(L)'
;MGFFYAENLRRILSQGHQSDFRHFYAAAVAMSRGEDIYRSGTGGYVYPPFFAFCLLPIAGMSSAGAAACLLSITVPLMLVCVTVSAAVANKRLSIDRCLDSTPLIALLTAIVTFGRIKAELGMLQTDVFVLAAYVLALRWINRKPIWAGTVLGLALNIKYYTLPALPYLLIRRRFAAANSMIVAAIAFALLPALKLGWQNNLHDLHVAFAGVLHSVGVPDASGQHARVHDVADTLSVSVTSGLARMLRLHPSVVIPMTLLVAAIACAITIIVYRRRGLPLFHWPAASHQRSEPYRRLLTFEWAAIMLATVMFSPDANMRHLVLVLVANAIAIKLVLSAPDIRMRWLAGAALLIQILAFDSMRNLFGQRAAARFEWLAGEGWSLLLFYVAVLVAFSSTASAASEKPDTVRIDEISGELKVHLDRADHLVGSLPHT
;
A
#
# COMPACT_ATOMS: atom_id res chain seq x y z
N MET A 1 19.64 -7.72 0.38
CA MET A 1 19.29 -7.11 1.68
C MET A 1 20.48 -7.00 2.62
N GLY A 2 21.23 -8.07 2.92
CA GLY A 2 22.39 -7.99 3.83
C GLY A 2 23.45 -6.95 3.44
N PHE A 3 23.83 -6.88 2.16
CA PHE A 3 24.71 -5.83 1.64
C PHE A 3 24.20 -4.41 1.93
N PHE A 4 22.91 -4.13 1.67
CA PHE A 4 22.30 -2.82 1.93
C PHE A 4 22.24 -2.47 3.41
N TYR A 5 21.98 -3.46 4.26
CA TYR A 5 22.04 -3.27 5.70
C TYR A 5 23.44 -2.82 6.12
N ALA A 6 24.49 -3.54 5.70
CA ALA A 6 25.87 -3.19 6.01
C ALA A 6 26.27 -1.83 5.44
N GLU A 7 25.90 -1.51 4.20
CA GLU A 7 26.19 -0.23 3.56
C GLU A 7 25.52 0.94 4.30
N ASN A 8 24.22 0.81 4.61
CA ASN A 8 23.49 1.85 5.35
C ASN A 8 23.97 1.99 6.78
N LEU A 9 24.27 0.87 7.46
CA LEU A 9 24.81 0.90 8.82
C LEU A 9 26.16 1.62 8.86
N ARG A 10 27.06 1.35 7.90
CA ARG A 10 28.33 2.07 7.76
C ARG A 10 28.10 3.56 7.50
N ARG A 11 27.17 3.92 6.60
CA ARG A 11 26.82 5.32 6.32
C ARG A 11 26.30 6.04 7.58
N ILE A 12 25.46 5.38 8.38
CA ILE A 12 24.91 5.94 9.61
C ILE A 12 25.99 6.11 10.68
N LEU A 13 26.72 5.04 10.99
CA LEU A 13 27.65 5.00 12.12
C LEU A 13 28.97 5.72 11.83
N SER A 14 29.51 5.60 10.62
CA SER A 14 30.81 6.17 10.26
C SER A 14 30.72 7.57 9.66
N GLN A 15 29.62 7.91 8.97
CA GLN A 15 29.49 9.20 8.26
C GLN A 15 28.45 10.13 8.91
N GLY A 16 27.74 9.67 9.94
CA GLY A 16 26.68 10.44 10.60
C GLY A 16 25.48 10.78 9.70
N HIS A 17 25.40 10.19 8.50
CA HIS A 17 24.39 10.54 7.52
C HIS A 17 23.11 9.71 7.74
N GLN A 18 22.12 10.35 8.36
CA GLN A 18 20.85 9.72 8.77
C GLN A 18 19.67 10.10 7.87
N SER A 19 19.94 10.90 6.82
CA SER A 19 18.92 11.36 5.86
C SER A 19 17.70 11.96 6.58
N ASP A 20 16.48 11.55 6.24
CA ASP A 20 15.25 12.12 6.81
C ASP A 20 14.93 11.62 8.22
N PHE A 21 15.55 10.51 8.67
CA PHE A 21 15.32 10.00 10.04
C PHE A 21 15.63 11.04 11.11
N ARG A 22 16.53 11.99 10.82
CA ARG A 22 16.85 13.12 11.72
C ARG A 22 15.59 13.90 12.14
N HIS A 23 14.59 14.03 11.28
CA HIS A 23 13.35 14.75 11.59
C HIS A 23 12.48 13.94 12.56
N PHE A 24 12.44 12.61 12.41
CA PHE A 24 11.73 11.72 13.33
C PHE A 24 12.39 11.67 14.70
N TYR A 25 13.72 11.58 14.71
CA TYR A 25 14.50 11.57 15.93
C TYR A 25 14.38 12.90 16.69
N ALA A 26 14.49 14.04 16.00
CA ALA A 26 14.31 15.36 16.61
C ALA A 26 12.91 15.51 17.24
N ALA A 27 11.85 15.05 16.56
CA ALA A 27 10.50 15.07 17.09
C ALA A 27 10.33 14.20 18.34
N ALA A 28 10.94 13.00 18.35
CA ALA A 28 10.92 12.12 19.52
C ALA A 28 11.67 12.73 20.72
N VAL A 29 12.81 13.36 20.46
CA VAL A 29 13.58 14.08 21.50
C VAL A 29 12.78 15.28 22.04
N ALA A 30 12.18 16.10 21.17
CA ALA A 30 11.32 17.21 21.58
C ALA A 30 10.15 16.72 22.45
N MET A 31 9.44 15.67 21.99
CA MET A 31 8.37 15.04 22.76
C MET A 31 8.85 14.53 24.11
N SER A 32 10.06 13.95 24.18
CA SER A 32 10.62 13.44 25.45
C SER A 32 10.79 14.54 26.50
N ARG A 33 11.01 15.79 26.05
CA ARG A 33 11.20 17.01 26.87
C ARG A 33 9.92 17.82 27.08
N GLY A 34 8.80 17.42 26.46
CA GLY A 34 7.56 18.20 26.47
C GLY A 34 7.60 19.45 25.59
N GLU A 35 8.49 19.47 24.59
CA GLU A 35 8.62 20.54 23.60
C GLU A 35 7.71 20.28 22.38
N ASP A 36 7.45 21.34 21.59
CA ASP A 36 6.68 21.28 20.34
C ASP A 36 7.42 20.45 19.27
N ILE A 37 6.81 19.33 18.86
CA ILE A 37 7.41 18.40 17.90
C ILE A 37 7.47 18.96 16.47
N TYR A 38 6.58 19.87 16.09
CA TYR A 38 6.52 20.46 14.74
C TYR A 38 7.56 21.57 14.56
N ARG A 39 8.05 22.14 15.65
CA ARG A 39 9.19 23.09 15.67
C ARG A 39 10.55 22.42 15.84
N SER A 40 10.58 21.10 15.98
CA SER A 40 11.82 20.35 16.21
C SER A 40 12.68 20.20 14.93
N GLY A 41 14.00 20.18 15.13
CA GLY A 41 14.97 19.93 14.05
C GLY A 41 14.99 21.00 12.96
N THR A 42 15.77 20.75 11.90
CA THR A 42 15.74 21.58 10.69
C THR A 42 14.60 21.11 9.80
N GLY A 43 13.75 22.01 9.28
CA GLY A 43 12.64 21.62 8.38
C GLY A 43 11.36 21.12 9.05
N GLY A 44 11.38 20.77 10.33
CA GLY A 44 10.19 20.38 11.09
C GLY A 44 9.73 18.93 10.88
N TYR A 45 8.95 18.43 11.83
CA TYR A 45 8.20 17.19 11.72
C TYR A 45 6.89 17.43 10.96
N VAL A 46 6.37 16.44 10.23
CA VAL A 46 5.17 16.62 9.39
C VAL A 46 4.08 15.55 9.57
N TYR A 47 4.34 14.57 10.42
CA TYR A 47 3.47 13.40 10.59
C TYR A 47 2.63 13.53 11.87
N PRO A 48 1.63 12.66 12.10
CA PRO A 48 0.91 12.63 13.37
C PRO A 48 1.86 12.33 14.56
N PRO A 49 1.53 12.80 15.78
CA PRO A 49 2.42 12.69 16.95
C PRO A 49 2.74 11.24 17.34
N PHE A 50 1.90 10.28 16.95
CA PHE A 50 2.05 8.87 17.33
C PHE A 50 3.37 8.23 16.91
N PHE A 51 3.94 8.56 15.76
CA PHE A 51 5.21 7.95 15.37
C PHE A 51 6.40 8.51 16.18
N ALA A 52 6.40 9.81 16.49
CA ALA A 52 7.37 10.39 17.44
C ALA A 52 7.25 9.74 18.82
N PHE A 53 6.03 9.46 19.28
CA PHE A 53 5.77 8.71 20.52
C PHE A 53 6.35 7.29 20.49
N CYS A 54 6.18 6.56 19.38
CA CYS A 54 6.76 5.22 19.21
C CYS A 54 8.30 5.21 19.27
N LEU A 55 8.95 6.33 18.98
CA LEU A 55 10.41 6.45 19.00
C LEU A 55 10.97 6.88 20.37
N LEU A 56 10.14 7.20 21.36
CA LEU A 56 10.58 7.55 22.70
C LEU A 56 11.56 6.53 23.34
N PRO A 57 11.38 5.21 23.19
CA PRO A 57 12.32 4.23 23.77
C PRO A 57 13.76 4.37 23.28
N ILE A 58 13.97 4.94 22.08
CA ILE A 58 15.30 5.14 21.48
C ILE A 58 15.72 6.62 21.43
N ALA A 59 14.89 7.53 21.93
CA ALA A 59 15.17 8.97 21.92
C ALA A 59 16.34 9.37 22.85
N GLY A 60 16.68 8.53 23.83
CA GLY A 60 17.85 8.73 24.70
C GLY A 60 19.19 8.24 24.11
N MET A 61 19.16 7.55 22.97
CA MET A 61 20.37 7.09 22.28
C MET A 61 21.04 8.26 21.53
N SER A 62 22.24 8.05 20.98
CA SER A 62 22.71 8.97 19.94
C SER A 62 21.81 8.86 18.70
N SER A 63 21.68 9.95 17.94
CA SER A 63 20.88 9.96 16.70
C SER A 63 21.29 8.85 15.72
N ALA A 64 22.60 8.53 15.66
CA ALA A 64 23.12 7.43 14.85
C ALA A 64 22.73 6.05 15.42
N GLY A 65 22.75 5.87 16.75
CA GLY A 65 22.31 4.65 17.41
C GLY A 65 20.81 4.38 17.21
N ALA A 66 19.98 5.43 17.34
CA ALA A 66 18.55 5.35 17.07
C ALA A 66 18.26 5.01 15.60
N ALA A 67 19.01 5.62 14.65
CA ALA A 67 18.90 5.33 13.23
C ALA A 67 19.28 3.88 12.90
N ALA A 68 20.36 3.37 13.50
CA ALA A 68 20.78 1.99 13.35
C ALA A 68 19.71 1.03 13.90
N CYS A 69 19.13 1.33 15.05
CA CYS A 69 18.03 0.55 15.63
C CYS A 69 16.83 0.49 14.68
N LEU A 70 16.40 1.64 14.12
CA LEU A 70 15.30 1.67 13.16
C LEU A 70 15.63 0.88 11.89
N LEU A 71 16.85 0.99 11.36
CA LEU A 71 17.30 0.21 10.20
C LEU A 71 17.21 -1.31 10.47
N SER A 72 17.61 -1.76 11.67
CA SER A 72 17.52 -3.16 12.09
C SER A 72 16.08 -3.68 12.17
N ILE A 73 15.09 -2.81 12.34
CA ILE A 73 13.67 -3.16 12.29
C ILE A 73 13.14 -3.14 10.84
N THR A 74 13.48 -2.08 10.11
CA THR A 74 12.95 -1.81 8.77
C THR A 74 13.42 -2.82 7.73
N VAL A 75 14.67 -3.31 7.78
CA VAL A 75 15.17 -4.29 6.80
C VAL A 75 14.47 -5.65 6.89
N PRO A 76 14.36 -6.30 8.08
CA PRO A 76 13.56 -7.52 8.22
C PRO A 76 12.09 -7.31 7.87
N LEU A 77 11.50 -6.18 8.28
CA LEU A 77 10.11 -5.88 7.97
C LEU A 77 9.88 -5.77 6.46
N MET A 78 10.79 -5.15 5.72
CA MET A 78 10.75 -5.10 4.26
C MET A 78 10.80 -6.49 3.62
N LEU A 79 11.66 -7.38 4.13
CA LEU A 79 11.73 -8.77 3.66
C LEU A 79 10.42 -9.53 3.92
N VAL A 80 9.78 -9.30 5.08
CA VAL A 80 8.45 -9.83 5.37
C VAL A 80 7.42 -9.28 4.39
N CYS A 81 7.43 -7.99 4.10
CA CYS A 81 6.52 -7.38 3.13
C CYS A 81 6.66 -7.99 1.72
N VAL A 82 7.89 -8.19 1.23
CA VAL A 82 8.17 -8.86 -0.05
C VAL A 82 7.59 -10.27 -0.08
N THR A 83 7.94 -11.09 0.93
CA THR A 83 7.57 -12.51 0.98
C THR A 83 6.08 -12.71 1.18
N VAL A 84 5.45 -11.94 2.08
CA VAL A 84 4.01 -12.04 2.32
C VAL A 84 3.22 -11.52 1.13
N SER A 85 3.66 -10.45 0.45
CA SER A 85 2.98 -9.96 -0.76
C SER A 85 3.02 -11.01 -1.88
N ALA A 86 4.17 -11.65 -2.11
CA ALA A 86 4.29 -12.75 -3.04
C ALA A 86 3.38 -13.92 -2.68
N ALA A 87 3.36 -14.33 -1.40
CA ALA A 87 2.50 -15.42 -0.93
C ALA A 87 1.01 -15.10 -1.09
N VAL A 88 0.62 -13.84 -0.82
CA VAL A 88 -0.75 -13.36 -0.98
C VAL A 88 -1.14 -13.34 -2.45
N ALA A 89 -0.30 -12.79 -3.34
CA ALA A 89 -0.53 -12.79 -4.78
C ALA A 89 -0.67 -14.23 -5.31
N ASN A 90 0.25 -15.11 -4.93
CA ASN A 90 0.23 -16.51 -5.34
C ASN A 90 -1.06 -17.23 -4.91
N LYS A 91 -1.37 -17.15 -3.61
CA LYS A 91 -2.50 -17.86 -3.01
C LYS A 91 -3.86 -17.30 -3.42
N ARG A 92 -4.01 -15.98 -3.49
CA ARG A 92 -5.33 -15.36 -3.74
C ARG A 92 -5.70 -15.32 -5.21
N LEU A 93 -4.72 -15.31 -6.10
CA LEU A 93 -4.99 -15.37 -7.54
C LEU A 93 -5.35 -16.79 -8.01
N SER A 94 -4.86 -17.85 -7.35
CA SER A 94 -5.15 -19.27 -7.66
C SER A 94 -5.25 -19.55 -9.15
N ILE A 95 -4.21 -19.16 -9.90
CA ILE A 95 -4.13 -19.42 -11.33
C ILE A 95 -3.40 -20.75 -11.49
N ASP A 96 -4.16 -21.81 -11.79
CA ASP A 96 -3.67 -23.19 -11.86
C ASP A 96 -2.68 -23.37 -13.03
N ARG A 97 -1.37 -23.23 -12.78
CA ARG A 97 -0.28 -23.53 -13.73
C ARG A 97 1.04 -23.89 -13.03
N CYS A 98 1.93 -24.53 -13.80
CA CYS A 98 3.19 -25.19 -13.42
C CYS A 98 4.16 -24.38 -12.51
N LEU A 99 4.18 -23.05 -12.56
CA LEU A 99 5.11 -22.22 -11.78
C LEU A 99 4.43 -21.53 -10.59
N ASP A 100 4.01 -22.31 -9.59
CA ASP A 100 3.42 -21.83 -8.34
C ASP A 100 4.48 -21.59 -7.24
N SER A 101 5.60 -20.96 -7.60
CA SER A 101 6.73 -20.73 -6.69
C SER A 101 6.65 -19.36 -6.02
N THR A 102 6.19 -19.33 -4.76
CA THR A 102 6.20 -18.12 -3.92
C THR A 102 7.60 -17.50 -3.79
N PRO A 103 8.69 -18.27 -3.57
CA PRO A 103 10.05 -17.71 -3.54
C PRO A 103 10.46 -17.02 -4.85
N LEU A 104 10.10 -17.58 -6.01
CA LEU A 104 10.39 -16.96 -7.31
C LEU A 104 9.64 -15.63 -7.47
N ILE A 105 8.35 -15.59 -7.11
CA ILE A 105 7.55 -14.36 -7.16
C ILE A 105 8.16 -13.31 -6.22
N ALA A 106 8.57 -13.71 -5.02
CA ALA A 106 9.22 -12.81 -4.05
C ALA A 106 10.54 -12.24 -4.61
N LEU A 107 11.38 -13.09 -5.19
CA LEU A 107 12.66 -12.69 -5.80
C LEU A 107 12.44 -11.69 -6.94
N LEU A 108 11.57 -12.01 -7.89
CA LEU A 108 11.26 -11.12 -9.02
C LEU A 108 10.63 -9.81 -8.54
N THR A 109 9.77 -9.86 -7.51
CA THR A 109 9.15 -8.65 -6.93
C THR A 109 10.20 -7.74 -6.32
N ALA A 110 11.16 -8.32 -5.60
CA ALA A 110 12.28 -7.59 -5.01
C ALA A 110 13.17 -6.97 -6.09
N ILE A 111 13.42 -7.67 -7.21
CA ILE A 111 14.21 -7.16 -8.33
C ILE A 111 13.51 -5.96 -8.99
N VAL A 112 12.23 -6.10 -9.35
CA VAL A 112 11.47 -5.01 -10.01
C VAL A 112 11.32 -3.79 -9.09
N THR A 113 11.21 -4.01 -7.78
CA THR A 113 11.00 -2.94 -6.78
C THR A 113 12.32 -2.47 -6.16
N PHE A 114 13.47 -2.94 -6.68
CA PHE A 114 14.76 -2.80 -6.03
C PHE A 114 15.16 -1.35 -5.75
N GLY A 115 15.03 -0.47 -6.75
CA GLY A 115 15.38 0.95 -6.58
C GLY A 115 14.58 1.65 -5.48
N ARG A 116 13.33 1.22 -5.24
CA ARG A 116 12.37 1.83 -4.30
C ARG A 116 12.66 1.32 -2.91
N ILE A 117 12.93 0.02 -2.79
CA ILE A 117 13.47 -0.58 -1.57
C ILE A 117 14.77 0.12 -1.18
N LYS A 118 15.70 0.32 -2.12
CA LYS A 118 16.96 1.03 -1.85
C LYS A 118 16.70 2.47 -1.39
N ALA A 119 15.82 3.22 -2.05
CA ALA A 119 15.47 4.58 -1.67
C ALA A 119 14.84 4.65 -0.27
N GLU A 120 13.91 3.74 0.04
CA GLU A 120 13.26 3.63 1.35
C GLU A 120 14.27 3.38 2.47
N LEU A 121 15.13 2.36 2.31
CA LEU A 121 16.18 2.01 3.28
C LEU A 121 17.24 3.11 3.39
N GLY A 122 17.59 3.73 2.26
CA GLY A 122 18.54 4.83 2.18
C GLY A 122 18.04 6.12 2.82
N MET A 123 16.74 6.33 2.88
CA MET A 123 16.15 7.53 3.51
C MET A 123 15.63 7.26 4.92
N LEU A 124 15.65 5.99 5.37
CA LEU A 124 15.09 5.53 6.65
C LEU A 124 13.67 6.05 6.89
N GLN A 125 12.84 5.98 5.85
CA GLN A 125 11.44 6.41 5.92
C GLN A 125 10.56 5.43 6.71
N THR A 126 9.31 5.85 6.91
CA THR A 126 8.29 5.10 7.60
C THR A 126 7.33 4.35 6.67
N ASP A 127 7.51 4.44 5.35
CA ASP A 127 6.61 3.83 4.37
C ASP A 127 6.63 2.30 4.44
N VAL A 128 7.73 1.69 4.91
CA VAL A 128 7.78 0.26 5.23
C VAL A 128 6.72 -0.17 6.26
N PHE A 129 6.40 0.66 7.25
CA PHE A 129 5.39 0.34 8.27
C PHE A 129 3.98 0.44 7.69
N VAL A 130 3.76 1.43 6.84
CA VAL A 130 2.51 1.59 6.06
C VAL A 130 2.32 0.40 5.12
N LEU A 131 3.37 0.00 4.40
CA LEU A 131 3.37 -1.18 3.53
C LEU A 131 3.05 -2.43 4.33
N ALA A 132 3.71 -2.64 5.48
CA ALA A 132 3.46 -3.78 6.34
C ALA A 132 1.99 -3.83 6.80
N ALA A 133 1.41 -2.70 7.20
CA ALA A 133 0.01 -2.63 7.58
C ALA A 133 -0.92 -3.02 6.42
N TYR A 134 -0.70 -2.49 5.20
CA TYR A 134 -1.48 -2.87 4.02
C TYR A 134 -1.35 -4.36 3.69
N VAL A 135 -0.15 -4.93 3.74
CA VAL A 135 0.12 -6.34 3.43
C VAL A 135 -0.50 -7.27 4.47
N LEU A 136 -0.36 -6.95 5.76
CA LEU A 136 -0.97 -7.70 6.85
C LEU A 136 -2.50 -7.60 6.83
N ALA A 137 -3.04 -6.40 6.58
CA ALA A 137 -4.47 -6.21 6.42
C ALA A 137 -5.02 -7.05 5.27
N LEU A 138 -4.39 -7.04 4.09
CA LEU A 138 -4.79 -7.89 2.98
C LEU A 138 -4.71 -9.39 3.32
N ARG A 139 -3.68 -9.82 4.06
CA ARG A 139 -3.57 -11.20 4.54
C ARG A 139 -4.70 -11.57 5.49
N TRP A 140 -5.12 -10.64 6.35
CA TRP A 140 -6.06 -10.89 7.44
C TRP A 140 -7.52 -10.55 7.13
N ILE A 141 -7.83 -9.74 6.12
CA ILE A 141 -9.16 -9.15 5.89
C ILE A 141 -10.32 -10.16 5.84
N ASN A 142 -10.04 -11.41 5.44
CA ASN A 142 -11.04 -12.48 5.40
C ASN A 142 -11.10 -13.34 6.68
N ARG A 143 -10.00 -13.41 7.46
CA ARG A 143 -9.84 -14.33 8.60
C ARG A 143 -9.91 -13.63 9.95
N LYS A 144 -9.36 -12.42 10.02
CA LYS A 144 -9.19 -11.59 11.21
C LYS A 144 -9.48 -10.13 10.83
N PRO A 145 -10.73 -9.79 10.41
CA PRO A 145 -11.05 -8.46 9.89
C PRO A 145 -10.81 -7.34 10.89
N ILE A 146 -11.04 -7.58 12.19
CA ILE A 146 -10.75 -6.63 13.27
C ILE A 146 -9.26 -6.26 13.24
N TRP A 147 -8.37 -7.26 13.30
CA TRP A 147 -6.91 -7.04 13.24
C TRP A 147 -6.46 -6.36 11.94
N ALA A 148 -7.09 -6.68 10.81
CA ALA A 148 -6.82 -5.99 9.55
C ALA A 148 -7.14 -4.49 9.64
N GLY A 149 -8.28 -4.13 10.23
CA GLY A 149 -8.62 -2.74 10.51
C GLY A 149 -7.67 -2.08 11.49
N THR A 150 -7.36 -2.75 12.60
CA THR A 150 -6.50 -2.22 13.66
C THR A 150 -5.12 -1.81 13.13
N VAL A 151 -4.48 -2.64 12.30
CA VAL A 151 -3.16 -2.28 11.74
C VAL A 151 -3.23 -1.12 10.76
N LEU A 152 -4.34 -0.95 10.02
CA LEU A 152 -4.53 0.19 9.13
C LEU A 152 -4.76 1.49 9.92
N GLY A 153 -5.52 1.43 11.01
CA GLY A 153 -5.75 2.56 11.90
C GLY A 153 -4.49 2.98 12.66
N LEU A 154 -3.66 2.03 13.07
CA LEU A 154 -2.32 2.29 13.59
C LEU A 154 -1.45 2.99 12.53
N ALA A 155 -1.37 2.43 11.33
CA ALA A 155 -0.55 3.00 10.27
C ALA A 155 -1.03 4.38 9.80
N LEU A 156 -2.33 4.68 9.92
CA LEU A 156 -2.88 6.02 9.65
C LEU A 156 -2.22 7.10 10.52
N ASN A 157 -1.88 6.72 11.75
CA ASN A 157 -1.19 7.58 12.71
C ASN A 157 0.35 7.56 12.56
N ILE A 158 0.89 6.71 11.70
CA ILE A 158 2.28 6.82 11.25
C ILE A 158 2.35 7.75 10.04
N LYS A 159 1.43 7.56 9.09
CA LYS A 159 1.34 8.32 7.85
C LYS A 159 -0.07 8.22 7.27
N TYR A 160 -0.54 9.28 6.63
CA TYR A 160 -1.92 9.38 6.16
C TYR A 160 -2.30 8.42 5.00
N TYR A 161 -1.34 7.65 4.48
CA TYR A 161 -1.49 6.81 3.30
C TYR A 161 -2.42 5.60 3.45
N THR A 162 -2.85 5.23 4.65
CA THR A 162 -3.90 4.21 4.82
C THR A 162 -5.32 4.77 4.76
N LEU A 163 -5.50 6.10 4.75
CA LEU A 163 -6.83 6.73 4.75
C LEU A 163 -7.74 6.23 3.61
N PRO A 164 -7.27 6.06 2.36
CA PRO A 164 -8.11 5.56 1.26
C PRO A 164 -8.66 4.14 1.48
N ALA A 165 -8.07 3.35 2.38
CA ALA A 165 -8.59 2.02 2.72
C ALA A 165 -9.96 2.09 3.41
N LEU A 166 -10.26 3.15 4.17
CA LEU A 166 -11.52 3.27 4.90
C LEU A 166 -12.75 3.33 3.97
N PRO A 167 -12.85 4.29 3.02
CA PRO A 167 -13.99 4.31 2.09
C PRO A 167 -14.09 3.02 1.28
N TYR A 168 -12.96 2.43 0.90
CA TYR A 168 -12.96 1.13 0.24
C TYR A 168 -13.59 0.01 1.08
N LEU A 169 -13.19 -0.12 2.35
CA LEU A 169 -13.73 -1.13 3.26
C LEU A 169 -15.25 -0.95 3.45
N LEU A 170 -15.73 0.30 3.54
CA LEU A 170 -17.15 0.61 3.62
C LEU A 170 -17.90 0.21 2.34
N ILE A 171 -17.40 0.63 1.17
CA ILE A 171 -17.99 0.29 -0.14
C ILE A 171 -18.03 -1.24 -0.35
N ARG A 172 -17.03 -1.97 0.14
CA ARG A 172 -16.96 -3.43 0.05
C ARG A 172 -17.65 -4.17 1.19
N ARG A 173 -18.42 -3.46 2.03
CA ARG A 173 -19.19 -4.02 3.16
C ARG A 173 -18.33 -4.79 4.16
N ARG A 174 -17.08 -4.34 4.36
CA ARG A 174 -16.11 -4.88 5.33
C ARG A 174 -16.18 -4.12 6.66
N PHE A 175 -17.40 -3.98 7.19
CA PHE A 175 -17.69 -3.12 8.33
C PHE A 175 -16.86 -3.45 9.59
N ALA A 176 -16.62 -4.72 9.88
CA ALA A 176 -15.78 -5.10 11.02
C ALA A 176 -14.34 -4.55 10.91
N ALA A 177 -13.75 -4.55 9.70
CA ALA A 177 -12.43 -3.97 9.48
C ALA A 177 -12.48 -2.43 9.46
N ALA A 178 -13.51 -1.84 8.83
CA ALA A 178 -13.68 -0.39 8.82
C ALA A 178 -13.85 0.18 10.23
N ASN A 179 -14.73 -0.41 11.05
CA ASN A 179 -14.95 0.01 12.43
C ASN A 179 -13.68 -0.14 13.27
N SER A 180 -12.97 -1.26 13.15
CA SER A 180 -11.72 -1.45 13.87
C SER A 180 -10.62 -0.49 13.43
N MET A 181 -10.60 -0.11 12.14
CA MET A 181 -9.69 0.93 11.64
C MET A 181 -10.01 2.30 12.26
N ILE A 182 -11.28 2.69 12.33
CA ILE A 182 -11.71 3.95 12.97
C ILE A 182 -11.34 3.96 14.45
N VAL A 183 -11.71 2.92 15.20
CA VAL A 183 -11.44 2.82 16.64
C VAL A 183 -9.93 2.84 16.91
N ALA A 184 -9.15 2.07 16.16
CA ALA A 184 -7.69 2.07 16.29
C ALA A 184 -7.08 3.42 15.90
N ALA A 185 -7.57 4.06 14.83
CA ALA A 185 -7.10 5.37 14.43
C ALA A 185 -7.29 6.41 15.53
N ILE A 186 -8.46 6.45 16.18
CA ILE A 186 -8.72 7.35 17.30
C ILE A 186 -7.83 6.99 18.50
N ALA A 187 -7.76 5.71 18.87
CA ALA A 187 -6.97 5.27 20.02
C ALA A 187 -5.48 5.62 19.88
N PHE A 188 -4.88 5.37 18.70
CA PHE A 188 -3.47 5.68 18.46
C PHE A 188 -3.20 7.17 18.24
N ALA A 189 -4.17 7.94 17.72
CA ALA A 189 -4.06 9.41 17.65
C ALA A 189 -4.01 10.05 19.04
N LEU A 190 -4.73 9.47 20.01
CA LEU A 190 -4.82 9.98 21.38
C LEU A 190 -3.72 9.43 22.30
N LEU A 191 -3.04 8.35 21.93
CA LEU A 191 -2.03 7.71 22.78
C LEU A 191 -0.88 8.65 23.22
N PRO A 192 -0.36 9.57 22.38
CA PRO A 192 0.72 10.47 22.80
C PRO A 192 0.31 11.45 23.90
N ALA A 193 -0.99 11.63 24.18
CA ALA A 193 -1.47 12.40 25.33
C ALA A 193 -0.97 11.85 26.67
N LEU A 194 -0.60 10.56 26.75
CA LEU A 194 0.03 9.98 27.94
C LEU A 194 1.39 10.63 28.26
N LYS A 195 2.10 11.15 27.25
CA LYS A 195 3.39 11.83 27.40
C LYS A 195 3.26 13.34 27.36
N LEU A 196 2.45 13.86 26.44
CA LEU A 196 2.33 15.30 26.16
C LEU A 196 1.28 16.01 27.03
N GLY A 197 0.32 15.26 27.58
CA GLY A 197 -0.94 15.80 28.08
C GLY A 197 -1.96 16.03 26.96
N TRP A 198 -3.25 16.11 27.33
CA TRP A 198 -4.36 16.19 26.38
C TRP A 198 -4.32 17.42 25.48
N GLN A 199 -4.07 18.60 26.06
CA GLN A 199 -4.07 19.87 25.34
C GLN A 199 -2.99 19.90 24.26
N ASN A 200 -1.76 19.53 24.62
CA ASN A 200 -0.64 19.50 23.69
C ASN A 200 -0.84 18.45 22.59
N ASN A 201 -1.36 17.26 22.91
CA ASN A 201 -1.64 16.25 21.89
C ASN A 201 -2.72 16.69 20.89
N LEU A 202 -3.80 17.35 21.37
CA LEU A 202 -4.84 17.88 20.49
C LEU A 202 -4.31 19.03 19.62
N HIS A 203 -3.45 19.89 20.18
CA HIS A 203 -2.75 20.91 19.43
C HIS A 203 -1.87 20.31 18.33
N ASP A 204 -1.07 19.31 18.67
CA ASP A 204 -0.20 18.60 17.73
C ASP A 204 -0.99 17.94 16.60
N LEU A 205 -2.09 17.24 16.93
CA LEU A 205 -2.98 16.67 15.93
C LEU A 205 -3.56 17.75 15.00
N HIS A 206 -3.98 18.89 15.54
CA HIS A 206 -4.48 20.02 14.74
C HIS A 206 -3.41 20.50 13.75
N VAL A 207 -2.18 20.75 14.21
CA VAL A 207 -1.06 21.19 13.34
C VAL A 207 -0.76 20.16 12.24
N ALA A 208 -0.82 18.86 12.58
CA ALA A 208 -0.63 17.78 11.63
C ALA A 208 -1.71 17.76 10.52
N PHE A 209 -2.99 17.83 10.92
CA PHE A 209 -4.11 17.84 9.98
C PHE A 209 -4.18 19.12 9.15
N ALA A 210 -3.87 20.27 9.74
CA ALA A 210 -3.75 21.54 9.03
C ALA A 210 -2.70 21.46 7.92
N GLY A 211 -1.58 20.76 8.14
CA GLY A 211 -0.57 20.50 7.10
C GLY A 211 -1.11 19.69 5.92
N VAL A 212 -1.90 18.65 6.19
CA VAL A 212 -2.54 17.84 5.13
C VAL A 212 -3.54 18.68 4.35
N LEU A 213 -4.40 19.44 5.04
CA LEU A 213 -5.37 20.33 4.40
C LEU A 213 -4.68 21.42 3.56
N HIS A 214 -3.59 21.99 4.07
CA HIS A 214 -2.79 22.97 3.35
C HIS A 214 -2.22 22.40 2.03
N SER A 215 -1.72 21.16 2.04
CA SER A 215 -1.18 20.48 0.85
C SER A 215 -2.18 20.31 -0.29
N VAL A 216 -3.49 20.34 0.00
CA VAL A 216 -4.58 20.28 -0.99
C VAL A 216 -5.24 21.64 -1.24
N GLY A 217 -4.62 22.73 -0.77
CA GLY A 217 -5.06 24.10 -1.02
C GLY A 217 -6.17 24.61 -0.11
N VAL A 218 -6.43 23.94 1.02
CA VAL A 218 -7.35 24.46 2.04
C VAL A 218 -6.57 25.38 2.98
N PRO A 219 -6.92 26.69 3.05
CA PRO A 219 -6.21 27.63 3.92
C PRO A 219 -6.47 27.30 5.40
N ASP A 220 -5.42 27.39 6.21
CA ASP A 220 -5.52 27.30 7.67
C ASP A 220 -5.57 28.71 8.26
N ALA A 221 -6.66 29.03 8.96
CA ALA A 221 -6.87 30.34 9.59
C ALA A 221 -5.90 30.61 10.75
N SER A 222 -5.34 29.56 11.37
CA SER A 222 -4.42 29.71 12.50
C SER A 222 -2.99 30.04 12.08
N GLY A 223 -2.64 29.80 10.81
CA GLY A 223 -1.28 29.93 10.29
C GLY A 223 -0.28 28.92 10.87
N GLN A 224 -0.74 27.89 11.60
CA GLN A 224 0.08 26.88 12.24
C GLN A 224 -0.20 25.50 11.64
N HIS A 225 0.62 25.14 10.67
CA HIS A 225 0.54 23.84 9.99
C HIS A 225 1.92 23.19 9.91
N ALA A 226 1.93 21.86 9.91
CA ALA A 226 3.10 21.08 9.56
C ALA A 226 3.63 21.51 8.19
N ARG A 227 4.97 21.60 8.03
CA ARG A 227 5.64 22.01 6.80
C ARG A 227 5.61 20.90 5.74
N VAL A 228 4.43 20.65 5.19
CA VAL A 228 4.25 19.74 4.06
C VAL A 228 4.70 20.43 2.78
N HIS A 229 5.30 19.67 1.86
CA HIS A 229 5.72 20.17 0.56
C HIS A 229 4.53 20.70 -0.25
N ASP A 230 4.79 21.71 -1.10
CA ASP A 230 3.80 22.22 -2.03
C ASP A 230 3.44 21.14 -3.07
N VAL A 231 2.22 21.15 -3.58
CA VAL A 231 1.78 20.24 -4.64
C VAL A 231 2.69 20.32 -5.88
N ALA A 232 3.34 21.45 -6.15
CA ALA A 232 4.26 21.62 -7.27
C ALA A 232 5.72 21.23 -6.96
N ASP A 233 6.02 20.70 -5.77
CA ASP A 233 7.39 20.35 -5.35
C ASP A 233 8.03 19.36 -6.35
N THR A 234 9.26 19.64 -6.76
CA THR A 234 9.98 18.85 -7.78
C THR A 234 10.41 17.47 -7.29
N LEU A 235 10.42 17.23 -5.99
CA LEU A 235 10.64 15.90 -5.41
C LEU A 235 9.43 14.99 -5.57
N SER A 236 8.24 15.56 -5.80
CA SER A 236 7.02 14.80 -6.00
C SER A 236 6.91 14.25 -7.43
N VAL A 237 6.67 12.95 -7.51
CA VAL A 237 6.59 12.12 -8.72
C VAL A 237 5.15 11.70 -9.05
N SER A 238 4.15 12.31 -8.39
CA SER A 238 2.74 12.01 -8.62
C SER A 238 2.13 12.74 -9.81
N VAL A 239 1.04 12.20 -10.36
CA VAL A 239 0.26 12.85 -11.42
C VAL A 239 -0.21 14.25 -10.98
N THR A 240 -0.64 14.37 -9.72
CA THR A 240 -1.09 15.64 -9.12
C THR A 240 0.00 16.71 -9.24
N SER A 241 1.23 16.37 -8.87
CA SER A 241 2.35 17.30 -8.91
C SER A 241 2.86 17.57 -10.32
N GLY A 242 2.81 16.56 -11.21
CA GLY A 242 3.07 16.75 -12.63
C GLY A 242 2.13 17.78 -13.25
N LEU A 243 0.82 17.66 -12.99
CA LEU A 243 -0.18 18.63 -13.47
C LEU A 243 0.07 20.03 -12.91
N ALA A 244 0.38 20.15 -11.61
CA ALA A 244 0.71 21.43 -10.99
C ALA A 244 1.88 22.13 -11.70
N ARG A 245 2.97 21.39 -11.96
CA ARG A 245 4.17 21.92 -12.62
C ARG A 245 3.94 22.24 -14.10
N MET A 246 3.27 21.34 -14.83
CA MET A 246 3.00 21.49 -16.26
C MET A 246 2.15 22.73 -16.55
N LEU A 247 1.14 22.97 -15.72
CA LEU A 247 0.14 24.00 -15.96
C LEU A 247 0.43 25.29 -15.18
N ARG A 248 1.40 25.25 -14.24
CA ARG A 248 1.73 26.35 -13.31
C ARG A 248 0.49 26.88 -12.58
N LEU A 249 -0.39 25.97 -12.19
CA LEU A 249 -1.69 26.30 -11.61
C LEU A 249 -1.65 26.31 -10.09
N HIS A 250 -2.52 27.14 -9.51
CA HIS A 250 -2.79 27.13 -8.08
C HIS A 250 -3.39 25.78 -7.63
N PRO A 251 -3.10 25.30 -6.40
CA PRO A 251 -3.63 24.02 -5.88
C PRO A 251 -5.14 23.84 -6.07
N SER A 252 -5.92 24.92 -5.92
CA SER A 252 -7.38 24.93 -6.09
C SER A 252 -7.85 24.49 -7.49
N VAL A 253 -7.01 24.60 -8.52
CA VAL A 253 -7.32 24.13 -9.88
C VAL A 253 -6.71 22.75 -10.14
N VAL A 254 -5.52 22.48 -9.59
CA VAL A 254 -4.82 21.20 -9.75
C VAL A 254 -5.62 20.03 -9.17
N ILE A 255 -6.26 20.23 -8.00
CA ILE A 255 -7.05 19.17 -7.35
C ILE A 255 -8.23 18.72 -8.23
N PRO A 256 -9.12 19.60 -8.73
CA PRO A 256 -10.15 19.21 -9.70
C PRO A 256 -9.63 18.48 -10.94
N MET A 257 -8.50 18.92 -11.51
CA MET A 257 -7.90 18.25 -12.68
C MET A 257 -7.39 16.85 -12.34
N THR A 258 -6.78 16.70 -11.16
CA THR A 258 -6.36 15.40 -10.65
C THR A 258 -7.56 14.47 -10.47
N LEU A 259 -8.66 14.99 -9.91
CA LEU A 259 -9.91 14.24 -9.76
C LEU A 259 -10.49 13.83 -11.12
N LEU A 260 -10.36 14.67 -12.16
CA LEU A 260 -10.75 14.29 -13.52
C LEU A 260 -9.93 13.12 -14.06
N VAL A 261 -8.60 13.13 -13.89
CA VAL A 261 -7.74 11.99 -14.29
C VAL A 261 -8.10 10.73 -13.50
N ALA A 262 -8.33 10.85 -12.19
CA ALA A 262 -8.78 9.75 -11.35
C ALA A 262 -10.16 9.22 -11.79
N ALA A 263 -11.09 10.10 -12.17
CA ALA A 263 -12.41 9.73 -12.70
C ALA A 263 -12.30 8.99 -14.03
N ILE A 264 -11.38 9.38 -14.92
CA ILE A 264 -11.09 8.65 -16.16
C ILE A 264 -10.56 7.24 -15.85
N ALA A 265 -9.61 7.12 -14.92
CA ALA A 265 -9.11 5.81 -14.49
C ALA A 265 -10.21 4.92 -13.90
N CYS A 266 -11.13 5.52 -13.12
CA CYS A 266 -12.32 4.83 -12.62
C CYS A 266 -13.24 4.40 -13.75
N ALA A 267 -13.53 5.28 -14.73
CA ALA A 267 -14.37 4.95 -15.89
C ALA A 267 -13.79 3.78 -16.70
N ILE A 268 -12.47 3.77 -16.93
CA ILE A 268 -11.77 2.64 -17.57
C ILE A 268 -11.99 1.34 -16.77
N THR A 269 -11.84 1.40 -15.44
CA THR A 269 -12.07 0.26 -14.54
C THR A 269 -13.49 -0.28 -14.66
N ILE A 270 -14.47 0.63 -14.65
CA ILE A 270 -15.90 0.29 -14.80
C ILE A 270 -16.17 -0.37 -16.14
N ILE A 271 -15.62 0.18 -17.23
CA ILE A 271 -15.78 -0.35 -18.59
C ILE A 271 -15.16 -1.75 -18.67
N VAL A 272 -13.95 -1.94 -18.17
CA VAL A 272 -13.27 -3.24 -18.16
C VAL A 272 -14.05 -4.26 -17.34
N TYR A 273 -14.53 -3.89 -16.14
CA TYR A 273 -15.31 -4.81 -15.30
C TYR A 273 -16.64 -5.19 -15.97
N ARG A 274 -17.39 -4.23 -16.51
CA ARG A 274 -18.65 -4.50 -17.22
C ARG A 274 -18.46 -5.40 -18.43
N ARG A 275 -17.42 -5.16 -19.24
CA ARG A 275 -17.09 -6.01 -20.41
C ARG A 275 -16.69 -7.44 -20.04
N ARG A 276 -16.29 -7.67 -18.78
CA ARG A 276 -15.85 -8.98 -18.27
C ARG A 276 -16.86 -9.61 -17.30
N GLY A 277 -18.07 -9.05 -17.19
CA GLY A 277 -19.09 -9.54 -16.26
C GLY A 277 -18.67 -9.49 -14.79
N LEU A 278 -17.69 -8.66 -14.41
CA LEU A 278 -17.17 -8.58 -13.05
C LEU A 278 -18.03 -7.64 -12.19
N PRO A 279 -18.34 -8.02 -10.93
CA PRO A 279 -19.16 -7.20 -10.04
C PRO A 279 -18.43 -5.92 -9.61
N LEU A 280 -19.08 -4.77 -9.81
CA LEU A 280 -18.54 -3.46 -9.44
C LEU A 280 -19.02 -3.01 -8.04
N PHE A 281 -20.34 -2.93 -7.84
CA PHE A 281 -20.96 -2.44 -6.59
C PHE A 281 -21.77 -3.49 -5.84
N HIS A 282 -22.34 -4.47 -6.55
CA HIS A 282 -23.15 -5.53 -5.96
C HIS A 282 -22.28 -6.64 -5.34
N TRP A 283 -21.60 -6.31 -4.25
CA TRP A 283 -20.80 -7.27 -3.49
C TRP A 283 -21.66 -7.97 -2.43
N PRO A 284 -21.52 -9.29 -2.26
CA PRO A 284 -22.24 -10.04 -1.24
C PRO A 284 -21.69 -9.68 0.15
N ALA A 285 -22.32 -10.18 1.21
CA ALA A 285 -21.79 -10.05 2.57
C ALA A 285 -20.35 -10.56 2.68
N ALA A 286 -19.54 -9.97 3.56
CA ALA A 286 -18.10 -10.25 3.69
C ALA A 286 -17.76 -11.74 3.90
N SER A 287 -18.66 -12.52 4.50
CA SER A 287 -18.53 -13.97 4.68
C SER A 287 -18.48 -14.73 3.34
N HIS A 288 -19.28 -14.29 2.35
CA HIS A 288 -19.39 -14.91 1.03
C HIS A 288 -18.30 -14.42 0.06
N GLN A 289 -17.64 -13.29 0.34
CA GLN A 289 -16.57 -12.75 -0.51
C GLN A 289 -15.25 -13.57 -0.46
N ARG A 290 -15.28 -14.79 0.11
CA ARG A 290 -14.16 -15.73 0.11
C ARG A 290 -14.12 -16.57 -1.16
N SER A 291 -15.24 -16.70 -1.87
CA SER A 291 -15.33 -17.39 -3.16
C SER A 291 -14.81 -16.52 -4.31
N GLU A 292 -14.63 -17.15 -5.47
CA GLU A 292 -14.41 -16.43 -6.72
C GLU A 292 -15.72 -15.77 -7.20
N PRO A 293 -15.63 -14.65 -7.94
CA PRO A 293 -14.41 -13.89 -8.30
C PRO A 293 -13.96 -12.89 -7.23
N TYR A 294 -14.72 -12.73 -6.14
CA TYR A 294 -14.52 -11.68 -5.14
C TYR A 294 -13.16 -11.74 -4.44
N ARG A 295 -12.64 -12.95 -4.20
CA ARG A 295 -11.33 -13.13 -3.57
C ARG A 295 -10.20 -12.53 -4.41
N ARG A 296 -10.23 -12.75 -5.73
CA ARG A 296 -9.28 -12.17 -6.69
C ARG A 296 -9.49 -10.66 -6.80
N LEU A 297 -10.73 -10.23 -6.98
CA LEU A 297 -11.08 -8.81 -7.13
C LEU A 297 -10.59 -7.99 -5.94
N LEU A 298 -10.84 -8.47 -4.73
CA LEU A 298 -10.38 -7.81 -3.52
C LEU A 298 -8.85 -7.64 -3.50
N THR A 299 -8.11 -8.63 -4.01
CA THR A 299 -6.65 -8.57 -4.06
C THR A 299 -6.15 -7.50 -5.02
N PHE A 300 -6.75 -7.44 -6.21
CA PHE A 300 -6.41 -6.44 -7.22
C PHE A 300 -6.82 -5.03 -6.77
N GLU A 301 -8.05 -4.85 -6.31
CA GLU A 301 -8.56 -3.56 -5.85
C GLU A 301 -7.77 -3.03 -4.65
N TRP A 302 -7.32 -3.91 -3.75
CA TRP A 302 -6.42 -3.53 -2.66
C TRP A 302 -5.12 -2.92 -3.16
N ALA A 303 -4.48 -3.56 -4.14
CA ALA A 303 -3.29 -3.03 -4.78
C ALA A 303 -3.59 -1.73 -5.56
N ALA A 304 -4.77 -1.62 -6.17
CA ALA A 304 -5.22 -0.42 -6.88
C ALA A 304 -5.35 0.79 -5.94
N ILE A 305 -5.83 0.61 -4.71
CA ILE A 305 -5.90 1.68 -3.70
C ILE A 305 -4.51 2.14 -3.30
N MET A 306 -3.58 1.20 -3.09
CA MET A 306 -2.18 1.54 -2.78
C MET A 306 -1.54 2.32 -3.93
N LEU A 307 -1.76 1.88 -5.17
CA LEU A 307 -1.32 2.60 -6.38
C LEU A 307 -1.94 3.99 -6.47
N ALA A 308 -3.25 4.11 -6.30
CA ALA A 308 -3.96 5.39 -6.35
C ALA A 308 -3.45 6.37 -5.27
N THR A 309 -3.15 5.86 -4.08
CA THR A 309 -2.59 6.65 -2.97
C THR A 309 -1.27 7.32 -3.37
N VAL A 310 -0.34 6.59 -3.98
CA VAL A 310 0.94 7.18 -4.41
C VAL A 310 0.82 7.95 -5.73
N MET A 311 -0.02 7.50 -6.65
CA MET A 311 -0.17 8.12 -7.97
C MET A 311 -0.83 9.50 -7.92
N PHE A 312 -1.73 9.73 -6.96
CA PHE A 312 -2.49 10.97 -6.82
C PHE A 312 -2.20 11.74 -5.52
N SER A 313 -1.26 11.28 -4.68
CA SER A 313 -0.86 12.06 -3.50
C SER A 313 -0.04 13.29 -3.93
N PRO A 314 -0.32 14.49 -3.40
CA PRO A 314 0.46 15.70 -3.71
C PRO A 314 1.92 15.60 -3.26
N ASP A 315 2.25 14.71 -2.33
CA ASP A 315 3.59 14.55 -1.74
C ASP A 315 4.21 13.16 -2.04
N ALA A 316 3.78 12.48 -3.10
CA ALA A 316 4.38 11.17 -3.44
C ALA A 316 5.76 11.36 -4.05
N ASN A 317 6.81 10.79 -3.47
CA ASN A 317 8.17 10.82 -4.01
C ASN A 317 8.67 9.38 -4.26
N MET A 318 9.91 9.24 -4.76
CA MET A 318 10.48 7.93 -5.12
C MET A 318 10.49 6.88 -4.00
N ARG A 319 10.66 7.30 -2.74
CA ARG A 319 10.66 6.39 -1.57
C ARG A 319 9.25 5.89 -1.24
N HIS A 320 8.22 6.74 -1.41
CA HIS A 320 6.82 6.35 -1.25
C HIS A 320 6.37 5.23 -2.22
N LEU A 321 7.04 5.12 -3.38
CA LEU A 321 6.75 4.10 -4.40
C LEU A 321 7.06 2.66 -3.95
N VAL A 322 7.64 2.45 -2.77
CA VAL A 322 7.72 1.11 -2.18
C VAL A 322 6.34 0.49 -1.95
N LEU A 323 5.28 1.30 -1.84
CA LEU A 323 3.89 0.84 -1.75
C LEU A 323 3.38 0.12 -3.01
N VAL A 324 4.07 0.26 -4.15
CA VAL A 324 3.74 -0.43 -5.41
C VAL A 324 4.04 -1.94 -5.34
N LEU A 325 4.78 -2.38 -4.32
CA LEU A 325 5.26 -3.75 -4.15
C LEU A 325 4.17 -4.83 -4.28
N VAL A 326 2.97 -4.60 -3.72
CA VAL A 326 1.86 -5.58 -3.84
C VAL A 326 1.37 -5.69 -5.28
N ALA A 327 1.28 -4.57 -5.99
CA ALA A 327 0.87 -4.55 -7.39
C ALA A 327 1.91 -5.22 -8.29
N ASN A 328 3.20 -5.03 -8.00
CA ASN A 328 4.29 -5.73 -8.69
C ASN A 328 4.22 -7.25 -8.49
N ALA A 329 3.94 -7.71 -7.26
CA ALA A 329 3.76 -9.14 -6.99
C ALA A 329 2.59 -9.75 -7.77
N ILE A 330 1.47 -9.02 -7.88
CA ILE A 330 0.31 -9.41 -8.69
C ILE A 330 0.69 -9.49 -10.18
N ALA A 331 1.32 -8.45 -10.72
CA ALA A 331 1.74 -8.41 -12.12
C ALA A 331 2.72 -9.55 -12.46
N ILE A 332 3.68 -9.84 -11.57
CA ILE A 332 4.61 -10.98 -11.73
C ILE A 332 3.85 -12.30 -11.74
N LYS A 333 2.90 -12.50 -10.83
CA LYS A 333 2.06 -13.71 -10.86
C LYS A 333 1.27 -13.83 -12.17
N LEU A 334 0.79 -12.73 -12.73
CA LEU A 334 0.12 -12.73 -14.04
C LEU A 334 1.09 -13.09 -15.17
N VAL A 335 2.30 -12.53 -15.20
CA VAL A 335 3.34 -12.91 -16.19
C VAL A 335 3.63 -14.40 -16.16
N LEU A 336 3.82 -14.97 -14.97
CA LEU A 336 4.20 -16.37 -14.81
C LEU A 336 3.04 -17.34 -15.07
N SER A 337 1.82 -16.99 -14.65
CA SER A 337 0.74 -17.96 -14.54
C SER A 337 -0.49 -17.65 -15.39
N ALA A 338 -0.70 -16.43 -15.92
CA ALA A 338 -1.92 -16.12 -16.67
C ALA A 338 -2.15 -17.12 -17.82
N PRO A 339 -3.40 -17.54 -18.10
CA PRO A 339 -3.65 -18.59 -19.07
C PRO A 339 -3.38 -18.14 -20.52
N ASP A 340 -3.75 -16.89 -20.81
CA ASP A 340 -3.58 -16.25 -22.11
C ASP A 340 -2.19 -15.59 -22.21
N ILE A 341 -1.42 -15.97 -23.23
CA ILE A 341 -0.10 -15.42 -23.52
C ILE A 341 -0.12 -13.91 -23.77
N ARG A 342 -1.19 -13.36 -24.35
CA ARG A 342 -1.34 -11.92 -24.57
C ARG A 342 -1.40 -11.17 -23.24
N MET A 343 -2.09 -11.73 -22.26
CA MET A 343 -2.19 -11.14 -20.91
C MET A 343 -0.86 -11.21 -20.16
N ARG A 344 -0.05 -12.26 -20.39
CA ARG A 344 1.32 -12.34 -19.86
C ARG A 344 2.20 -11.23 -20.44
N TRP A 345 2.17 -11.05 -21.76
CA TRP A 345 2.92 -9.99 -22.43
C TRP A 345 2.48 -8.60 -21.97
N LEU A 346 1.17 -8.37 -21.81
CA LEU A 346 0.66 -7.10 -21.31
C LEU A 346 1.16 -6.81 -19.88
N ALA A 347 1.11 -7.78 -18.98
CA ALA A 347 1.65 -7.63 -17.62
C ALA A 347 3.18 -7.45 -17.61
N GLY A 348 3.90 -8.15 -18.50
CA GLY A 348 5.34 -8.03 -18.66
C GLY A 348 5.76 -6.66 -19.19
N ALA A 349 5.04 -6.15 -20.19
CA ALA A 349 5.23 -4.80 -20.73
C ALA A 349 4.94 -3.74 -19.66
N ALA A 350 3.90 -3.93 -18.84
CA ALA A 350 3.60 -3.03 -17.73
C ALA A 350 4.76 -2.96 -16.70
N LEU A 351 5.32 -4.12 -16.32
CA LEU A 351 6.49 -4.19 -15.44
C LEU A 351 7.72 -3.53 -16.07
N LEU A 352 7.93 -3.74 -17.38
CA LEU A 352 9.04 -3.11 -18.10
C LEU A 352 8.91 -1.58 -18.11
N ILE A 353 7.70 -1.04 -18.35
CA ILE A 353 7.43 0.40 -18.26
C ILE A 353 7.82 0.94 -16.88
N GLN A 354 7.48 0.24 -15.80
CA GLN A 354 7.90 0.65 -14.46
C GLN A 354 9.42 0.64 -14.31
N ILE A 355 10.10 -0.45 -14.67
CA ILE A 355 11.56 -0.54 -14.54
C ILE A 355 12.23 0.61 -15.29
N LEU A 356 11.80 0.86 -16.54
CA LEU A 356 12.34 1.92 -17.37
C LEU A 356 12.09 3.31 -16.77
N ALA A 357 10.87 3.57 -16.31
CA ALA A 357 10.46 4.86 -15.74
C ALA A 357 11.28 5.24 -14.50
N PHE A 358 11.61 4.27 -13.65
CA PHE A 358 12.15 4.59 -12.33
C PHE A 358 13.66 4.38 -12.19
N ASP A 359 14.24 3.34 -12.82
CA ASP A 359 15.66 2.98 -12.61
C ASP A 359 16.55 3.36 -13.79
N SER A 360 15.97 3.40 -14.99
CA SER A 360 16.77 3.42 -16.23
C SER A 360 16.81 4.78 -16.90
N MET A 361 15.90 5.71 -16.60
CA MET A 361 15.79 6.98 -17.34
C MET A 361 17.11 7.76 -17.40
N ARG A 362 17.79 7.90 -16.26
CA ARG A 362 19.05 8.66 -16.17
C ARG A 362 20.21 7.99 -16.90
N ASN A 363 20.29 6.66 -16.83
CA ASN A 363 21.38 5.89 -17.42
C ASN A 363 21.20 5.70 -18.93
N LEU A 364 19.96 5.54 -19.42
CA LEU A 364 19.67 5.28 -20.82
C LEU A 364 19.53 6.57 -21.66
N PHE A 365 18.89 7.60 -21.12
CA PHE A 365 18.53 8.80 -21.88
C PHE A 365 19.29 10.06 -21.44
N GLY A 366 20.18 9.93 -20.45
CA GLY A 366 20.98 11.01 -19.91
C GLY A 366 20.23 11.91 -18.92
N GLN A 367 21.00 12.79 -18.24
CA GLN A 367 20.49 13.60 -17.13
C GLN A 367 19.39 14.58 -17.55
N ARG A 368 19.48 15.19 -18.74
CA ARG A 368 18.47 16.16 -19.22
C ARG A 368 17.11 15.51 -19.48
N ALA A 369 17.11 14.32 -20.09
CA ALA A 369 15.87 13.59 -20.35
C ALA A 369 15.24 13.10 -19.04
N ALA A 370 16.04 12.56 -18.13
CA ALA A 370 15.59 12.16 -16.79
C ALA A 370 15.02 13.33 -16.00
N ALA A 371 15.70 14.48 -15.96
CA ALA A 371 15.20 15.66 -15.26
C ALA A 371 13.87 16.17 -15.85
N ARG A 372 13.70 16.13 -17.19
CA ARG A 372 12.42 16.46 -17.82
C ARG A 372 11.34 15.45 -17.48
N PHE A 373 11.66 14.17 -17.44
CA PHE A 373 10.73 13.10 -17.08
C PHE A 373 10.26 13.25 -15.63
N GLU A 374 11.20 13.42 -14.69
CA GLU A 374 10.94 13.70 -13.27
C GLU A 374 10.08 14.97 -13.12
N TRP A 375 10.43 16.05 -13.85
CA TRP A 375 9.64 17.29 -13.86
C TRP A 375 8.20 17.09 -14.36
N LEU A 376 7.97 16.21 -15.33
CA LEU A 376 6.62 15.86 -15.81
C LEU A 376 5.90 14.85 -14.91
N ALA A 377 6.51 14.41 -13.81
CA ALA A 377 6.05 13.28 -12.99
C ALA A 377 5.84 12.01 -13.83
N GLY A 378 6.79 11.72 -14.72
CA GLY A 378 6.72 10.59 -15.63
C GLY A 378 6.47 9.26 -14.91
N GLU A 379 7.02 9.11 -13.71
CA GLU A 379 6.74 8.05 -12.74
C GLU A 379 5.25 7.84 -12.46
N GLY A 380 4.53 8.90 -12.08
CA GLY A 380 3.11 8.87 -11.79
C GLY A 380 2.28 8.46 -13.01
N TRP A 381 2.64 8.99 -14.19
CA TRP A 381 2.00 8.59 -15.45
C TRP A 381 2.30 7.13 -15.82
N SER A 382 3.52 6.65 -15.58
CA SER A 382 3.90 5.26 -15.77
C SER A 382 3.15 4.33 -14.82
N LEU A 383 2.87 4.75 -13.57
CA LEU A 383 2.00 4.00 -12.65
C LEU A 383 0.56 3.92 -13.15
N LEU A 384 0.04 4.98 -13.77
CA LEU A 384 -1.30 4.99 -14.36
C LEU A 384 -1.40 4.00 -15.53
N LEU A 385 -0.41 4.01 -16.43
CA LEU A 385 -0.34 3.06 -17.54
C LEU A 385 -0.17 1.62 -17.04
N PHE A 386 0.68 1.42 -16.04
CA PHE A 386 0.84 0.13 -15.37
C PHE A 386 -0.48 -0.37 -14.77
N TYR A 387 -1.21 0.49 -14.05
CA TYR A 387 -2.50 0.18 -13.47
C TYR A 387 -3.49 -0.32 -14.53
N VAL A 388 -3.63 0.42 -15.64
CA VAL A 388 -4.55 0.06 -16.72
C VAL A 388 -4.16 -1.26 -17.39
N ALA A 389 -2.87 -1.48 -17.66
CA ALA A 389 -2.39 -2.71 -18.27
C ALA A 389 -2.61 -3.93 -17.35
N VAL A 390 -2.29 -3.82 -16.06
CA VAL A 390 -2.50 -4.89 -15.08
C VAL A 390 -3.99 -5.15 -14.86
N LEU A 391 -4.84 -4.10 -14.84
CA LEU A 391 -6.30 -4.22 -14.77
C LEU A 391 -6.85 -5.09 -15.91
N VAL A 392 -6.43 -4.85 -17.15
CA VAL A 392 -6.88 -5.61 -18.32
C VAL A 392 -6.38 -7.07 -18.27
N ALA A 393 -5.11 -7.28 -17.93
CA ALA A 393 -4.54 -8.62 -17.77
C ALA A 393 -5.24 -9.43 -16.66
N PHE A 394 -5.45 -8.78 -15.51
CA PHE A 394 -6.11 -9.35 -14.34
C PHE A 394 -7.57 -9.70 -14.62
N SER A 395 -8.35 -8.76 -15.16
CA SER A 395 -9.79 -8.95 -15.39
C SER A 395 -10.09 -10.11 -16.35
N SER A 396 -9.24 -10.31 -17.35
CA SER A 396 -9.30 -11.48 -18.24
C SER A 396 -9.16 -12.80 -17.48
N THR A 397 -8.25 -12.84 -16.51
CA THR A 397 -7.98 -14.02 -15.68
C THR A 397 -9.06 -14.23 -14.62
N ALA A 398 -9.67 -13.16 -14.11
CA ALA A 398 -10.77 -13.22 -13.15
C ALA A 398 -12.08 -13.71 -13.80
N SER A 399 -12.41 -13.22 -15.00
CA SER A 399 -13.59 -13.62 -15.78
C SER A 399 -13.60 -15.12 -16.10
N ALA A 400 -12.45 -15.66 -16.53
CA ALA A 400 -12.31 -17.08 -16.83
C ALA A 400 -12.54 -17.99 -15.61
N ALA A 401 -12.39 -17.46 -14.39
CA ALA A 401 -12.64 -18.22 -13.16
C ALA A 401 -14.09 -18.13 -12.68
N SER A 402 -14.84 -17.09 -13.05
CA SER A 402 -16.28 -17.03 -12.75
C SER A 402 -17.12 -17.92 -13.66
N GLU A 403 -16.61 -18.28 -14.84
CA GLU A 403 -17.33 -19.12 -15.81
C GLU A 403 -17.31 -20.61 -15.46
N LYS A 404 -16.39 -21.08 -14.60
CA LYS A 404 -16.42 -22.46 -14.10
C LYS A 404 -17.57 -22.57 -13.09
N PRO A 405 -18.71 -23.20 -13.45
CA PRO A 405 -19.81 -23.33 -12.51
C PRO A 405 -19.34 -24.19 -11.34
N ASP A 406 -19.90 -23.97 -10.16
CA ASP A 406 -19.75 -24.86 -8.99
C ASP A 406 -20.33 -26.27 -9.24
N THR A 407 -20.54 -26.71 -10.49
CA THR A 407 -21.01 -28.05 -10.86
C THR A 407 -20.12 -29.15 -10.29
N VAL A 408 -18.80 -28.92 -10.21
CA VAL A 408 -17.87 -29.85 -9.54
C VAL A 408 -18.21 -30.02 -8.05
N ARG A 409 -18.78 -28.99 -7.41
CA ARG A 409 -19.17 -29.05 -6.00
C ARG A 409 -20.49 -29.75 -5.78
N ILE A 410 -21.40 -29.72 -6.74
CA ILE A 410 -22.63 -30.54 -6.66
C ILE A 410 -22.26 -32.02 -6.81
N ASP A 411 -21.28 -32.36 -7.63
CA ASP A 411 -20.79 -33.73 -7.77
C ASP A 411 -20.01 -34.20 -6.53
N GLU A 412 -19.19 -33.33 -5.90
CA GLU A 412 -18.52 -33.65 -4.62
C GLU A 412 -19.50 -33.73 -3.44
N ILE A 413 -20.43 -32.77 -3.32
CA ILE A 413 -21.44 -32.80 -2.25
C ILE A 413 -22.37 -33.98 -2.47
N SER A 414 -22.81 -34.27 -3.70
CA SER A 414 -23.63 -35.47 -3.97
C SER A 414 -22.84 -36.76 -3.74
N GLY A 415 -21.53 -36.78 -4.00
CA GLY A 415 -20.64 -37.87 -3.64
C GLY A 415 -20.54 -38.10 -2.13
N GLU A 416 -20.27 -37.05 -1.34
CA GLU A 416 -20.25 -37.13 0.13
C GLU A 416 -21.63 -37.47 0.71
N LEU A 417 -22.72 -36.88 0.18
CA LEU A 417 -24.08 -37.20 0.59
C LEU A 417 -24.41 -38.66 0.30
N LYS A 418 -23.99 -39.18 -0.86
CA LYS A 418 -24.18 -40.58 -1.25
C LYS A 418 -23.40 -41.52 -0.34
N VAL A 419 -22.15 -41.19 0.00
CA VAL A 419 -21.37 -41.98 0.99
C VAL A 419 -22.02 -41.96 2.37
N HIS A 420 -22.59 -40.83 2.79
CA HIS A 420 -23.32 -40.74 4.05
C HIS A 420 -24.65 -41.52 4.02
N LEU A 421 -25.38 -41.50 2.90
CA LEU A 421 -26.61 -42.26 2.70
C LEU A 421 -26.34 -43.77 2.65
N ASP A 422 -25.34 -44.21 1.88
CA ASP A 422 -24.95 -45.63 1.79
C ASP A 422 -24.50 -46.17 3.17
N ARG A 423 -23.84 -45.35 4.00
CA ARG A 423 -23.53 -45.70 5.40
C ARG A 423 -24.76 -45.79 6.29
N ALA A 424 -25.75 -44.93 6.09
CA ALA A 424 -27.00 -44.96 6.84
C ALA A 424 -27.81 -46.23 6.51
N ASP A 425 -27.89 -46.60 5.23
CA ASP A 425 -28.58 -47.81 4.78
C ASP A 425 -27.92 -49.09 5.34
N HIS A 426 -26.59 -49.11 5.42
CA HIS A 426 -25.87 -50.22 6.05
C HIS A 426 -26.16 -50.38 7.56
N LEU A 427 -26.42 -49.28 8.28
CA LEU A 427 -26.79 -49.31 9.69
C LEU A 427 -28.23 -49.78 9.90
N VAL A 428 -29.16 -49.36 9.05
CA VAL A 428 -30.58 -49.75 9.15
C VAL A 428 -30.77 -51.24 8.83
N GLY A 429 -30.01 -51.81 7.90
CA GLY A 429 -30.07 -53.25 7.57
C GLY A 429 -29.54 -54.20 8.66
N SER A 430 -28.91 -53.68 9.72
CA SER A 430 -28.32 -54.48 10.80
C SER A 430 -29.21 -54.61 12.04
N LEU A 431 -30.40 -54.01 12.04
CA LEU A 431 -31.35 -54.14 13.14
C LEU A 431 -32.09 -55.49 13.06
N PRO A 432 -32.05 -56.34 14.11
CA PRO A 432 -32.73 -57.62 14.10
C PRO A 432 -34.26 -57.44 13.98
N HIS A 433 -34.88 -58.15 13.05
CA HIS A 433 -36.34 -58.21 12.91
C HIS A 433 -36.94 -58.84 14.17
N THR A 434 -37.57 -58.01 14.99
CA THR A 434 -38.41 -58.40 16.14
C THR A 434 -39.86 -58.47 15.75
#